data_AF-A0A921B889-F1
#
_entry.id   AF-A0A921B889-F1
#
_cell.length_a   1.000
_cell.length_b   1.000
_cell.length_c   1.000
_cell.angle_alpha   90.00
_cell.angle_beta   90.00
_cell.angle_gamma   90.00
#
_symmetry.space_group_name_H-M   'P 1'
#
loop_
_entity.id
_entity.type
_entity.pdbx_description
1 polymer ?
#
loop_
_entity_poly.entity_id
_entity_poly.type
_entity_poly.pdbx_seq_one_letter_code
_entity_poly.pdbx_strand_id
1 'polypeptide(L)' 'MELPLKFKGLKDSNLTSYKIVGEDEADAKLSKISVNSPLARSLIGKSEGDLINLDAPGGKKEYEILSIQHI' A
#
# COMPACT_ATOMS: atom_id res chain seq x y z
N MET A 1 -3.23 15.80 2.73
CA MET A 1 -3.98 14.71 3.40
C MET A 1 -3.12 13.48 3.25
N GLU A 2 -2.49 13.02 4.33
CA GLU A 2 -1.55 11.90 4.32
C GLU A 2 -2.25 10.67 4.91
N LEU A 3 -2.10 9.50 4.28
CA LEU A 3 -2.80 8.28 4.65
C LEU A 3 -1.79 7.16 4.99
N PRO A 4 -1.47 6.92 6.27
CA PRO A 4 -0.68 5.77 6.66
C PRO A 4 -1.46 4.46 6.45
N LEU A 5 -0.91 3.56 5.63
CA LEU A 5 -1.49 2.27 5.32
C LEU A 5 -0.65 1.10 5.83
N LYS A 6 -1.29 0.05 6.33
CA LYS A 6 -0.60 -1.19 6.72
C LYS A 6 -1.24 -2.37 6.01
N PHE A 7 -0.42 -3.14 5.32
CA PHE A 7 -0.87 -4.35 4.63
C PHE A 7 0.09 -5.51 4.86
N LYS A 8 -0.41 -6.73 4.72
CA LYS A 8 0.37 -7.95 4.84
C LYS A 8 0.38 -8.67 3.51
N GLY A 9 1.59 -9.01 3.05
CA GLY A 9 1.72 -9.86 1.87
C GLY A 9 1.21 -11.25 2.22
N LEU A 10 0.25 -11.78 1.45
CA LEU A 10 -0.27 -13.13 1.72
C LEU A 10 0.79 -14.22 1.47
N LYS A 11 1.83 -13.87 0.71
CA LYS A 11 2.97 -14.73 0.34
C LYS A 11 4.18 -14.62 1.26
N ASP A 12 4.21 -13.64 2.17
CA ASP A 12 5.34 -13.37 3.04
C ASP A 12 4.83 -13.13 4.45
N SER A 13 5.30 -13.90 5.44
CA SER A 13 4.88 -13.69 6.84
C SER A 13 5.29 -12.31 7.40
N ASN A 14 5.98 -11.46 6.62
CA ASN A 14 6.30 -10.09 6.99
C ASN A 14 5.16 -9.10 6.75
N LEU A 15 4.78 -8.42 7.82
CA LEU A 15 3.94 -7.23 7.83
C LEU A 15 4.72 -6.04 7.26
N THR A 16 4.23 -5.42 6.18
CA THR A 16 4.89 -4.23 5.61
C THR A 16 3.98 -3.02 5.69
N SER A 17 4.45 -1.98 6.38
CA SER A 17 3.70 -0.72 6.51
C SER A 17 4.19 0.29 5.48
N TYR A 18 3.26 0.93 4.77
CA TYR A 18 3.56 1.95 3.77
C TYR A 18 2.73 3.20 4.00
N LYS A 19 3.34 4.38 3.92
CA LYS A 19 2.59 5.64 4.04
C LYS A 19 2.25 6.17 2.66
N ILE A 20 0.96 6.37 2.37
CA ILE A 20 0.54 7.10 1.19
C ILE A 20 0.68 8.59 1.48
N VAL A 21 1.50 9.26 0.68
CA VAL A 21 1.81 10.69 0.82
C VAL A 21 1.64 11.39 -0.54
N GLY A 22 1.77 12.72 -0.57
CA GLY A 22 1.80 13.48 -1.83
C GLY A 22 2.99 13.09 -2.72
N GLU A 23 2.99 13.47 -4.00
CA GLU A 23 4.14 13.21 -4.88
C GLU A 23 5.45 13.83 -4.37
N ASP A 24 5.35 15.02 -3.78
CA ASP A 24 6.48 15.78 -3.25
C ASP A 24 7.15 15.10 -2.05
N GLU A 25 6.37 14.32 -1.29
CA GLU A 25 6.81 13.67 -0.05
C GLU A 25 7.12 12.18 -0.20
N ALA A 26 6.94 11.63 -1.41
CA ALA A 26 7.09 10.21 -1.68
C ALA A 26 8.57 9.79 -1.63
N ASP A 27 8.87 8.81 -0.77
CA ASP A 27 10.23 8.31 -0.56
C ASP A 27 10.20 6.79 -0.35
N ALA A 28 10.65 6.07 -1.38
CA ALA A 28 10.71 4.61 -1.36
C ALA A 28 11.65 4.04 -0.28
N LYS A 29 12.68 4.80 0.14
CA LYS A 29 13.57 4.38 1.25
C LYS A 29 12.86 4.43 2.60
N LEU A 30 11.87 5.31 2.74
CA LEU A 30 11.08 5.48 3.97
C LEU A 30 9.74 4.73 3.91
N SER A 31 9.54 3.83 2.95
CA SER A 31 8.25 3.17 2.69
C SER A 31 7.10 4.16 2.48
N LYS A 32 7.42 5.36 1.96
CA LYS A 32 6.44 6.38 1.58
C LYS A 32 6.18 6.27 0.08
N ILE A 33 4.92 6.04 -0.27
CA ILE A 33 4.47 5.91 -1.66
C ILE A 33 3.59 7.10 -2.01
N SER A 34 3.78 7.63 -3.21
CA SER A 34 2.88 8.68 -3.70
C SER A 34 1.47 8.11 -3.89
N VAL A 35 0.46 8.95 -3.66
CA VAL A 35 -0.92 8.72 -4.08
C VAL A 35 -1.05 8.37 -5.57
N ASN A 36 -0.10 8.81 -6.42
CA ASN A 36 -0.07 8.47 -7.84
C ASN A 36 0.47 7.07 -8.16
N SER A 37 1.02 6.35 -7.17
CA SER A 37 1.58 5.02 -7.36
C SER A 37 0.51 3.98 -7.68
N PRO A 38 0.79 2.98 -8.54
CA PRO A 38 -0.16 1.91 -8.85
C PRO A 38 -0.66 1.18 -7.59
N LEU A 39 0.20 1.01 -6.57
CA LEU A 39 -0.20 0.46 -5.28
C LEU A 39 -1.26 1.32 -4.59
N ALA A 40 -1.04 2.64 -4.49
CA ALA A 40 -1.99 3.56 -3.88
C ALA A 40 -3.32 3.57 -4.64
N ARG A 41 -3.30 3.53 -5.98
CA ARG A 41 -4.51 3.42 -6.81
C ARG A 41 -5.27 2.13 -6.60
N SER A 42 -4.58 0.99 -6.48
CA SER A 42 -5.22 -0.30 -6.17
C SER A 42 -5.87 -0.32 -4.79
N LEU A 43 -5.47 0.59 -3.89
CA LEU A 43 -6.05 0.76 -2.56
C LEU A 43 -7.24 1.74 -2.56
N ILE A 44 -7.37 2.60 -3.58
CA ILE A 44 -8.51 3.51 -3.70
C ILE A 44 -9.80 2.69 -3.89
N GLY A 45 -10.76 2.89 -2.99
CA GLY A 45 -12.04 2.16 -2.99
C GLY A 45 -11.97 0.79 -2.32
N LYS A 46 -10.83 0.42 -1.72
CA LYS A 46 -10.67 -0.78 -0.92
C LYS A 46 -10.78 -0.47 0.57
N SER A 47 -11.03 -1.50 1.37
CA SER A 47 -11.24 -1.36 2.81
C SER A 47 -10.41 -2.39 3.59
N GLU A 48 -10.31 -2.19 4.90
CA GLU A 48 -9.67 -3.14 5.80
C GLU A 48 -10.31 -4.53 5.65
N GLY A 49 -9.49 -5.56 5.48
CA GLY A 49 -9.90 -6.94 5.18
C GLY A 49 -10.06 -7.26 3.69
N ASP A 50 -9.90 -6.28 2.79
CA ASP A 50 -9.99 -6.52 1.35
C ASP A 50 -8.64 -6.99 0.76
N LEU A 51 -8.71 -7.79 -0.30
CA LEU A 51 -7.55 -8.31 -1.02
C LEU A 51 -7.29 -7.47 -2.27
N ILE A 52 -6.05 -6.99 -2.40
CA ILE A 52 -5.58 -6.26 -3.57
C ILE A 52 -4.59 -7.07 -4.38
N ASN A 53 -4.69 -6.95 -5.69
CA ASN A 53 -3.75 -7.51 -6.64
C ASN A 53 -2.82 -6.40 -7.10
N LEU A 54 -1.52 -6.59 -6.89
CA LEU A 54 -0.49 -5.62 -7.23
C LEU A 54 0.37 -6.20 -8.35
N ASP A 55 0.30 -5.57 -9.52
CA ASP A 55 1.19 -5.88 -10.64
C ASP A 55 2.57 -5.29 -10.36
N ALA A 56 3.44 -6.11 -9.77
CA ALA A 56 4.85 -5.79 -9.62
C ALA A 56 5.62 -6.28 -10.87
N PRO A 57 6.78 -5.69 -11.21
CA PRO A 57 7.59 -6.14 -12.35
C PRO A 57 8.06 -7.62 -12.23
N GLY A 58 7.98 -8.22 -11.04
CA GLY A 58 8.24 -9.65 -10.81
C GLY A 58 7.00 -10.56 -10.89
N GLY A 59 5.86 -10.05 -11.34
CA GLY A 59 4.57 -10.75 -11.41
C GLY A 59 3.53 -10.22 -10.43
N LYS A 60 2.29 -10.69 -10.59
CA LYS A 60 1.17 -10.34 -9.72
C LYS A 60 1.41 -10.82 -8.29
N LYS A 61 1.36 -9.91 -7.33
CA LYS A 61 1.39 -10.20 -5.89
C LYS A 61 0.06 -9.81 -5.26
N GLU A 62 -0.51 -10.73 -4.49
CA GLU A 62 -1.70 -10.48 -3.68
C GLU A 62 -1.30 -9.99 -2.29
N TYR A 63 -1.93 -8.89 -1.88
CA TYR A 63 -1.78 -8.31 -0.55
C TYR A 63 -3.14 -8.19 0.12
N GLU A 64 -3.18 -8.44 1.42
CA GLU A 64 -4.36 -8.21 2.25
C GLU A 64 -4.20 -6.89 2.98
N ILE A 65 -5.20 -6.04 2.87
CA ILE A 65 -5.26 -4.79 3.63
C ILE A 65 -5.61 -5.16 5.05
N LEU A 66 -4.67 -4.99 5.97
CA LEU A 66 -4.94 -5.25 7.38
C LEU A 66 -5.51 -4.03 8.08
N SER A 67 -4.97 -2.85 7.78
CA SER A 67 -5.49 -1.63 8.37
C SER A 67 -5.21 -0.38 7.52
N ILE A 68 -6.22 0.48 7.44
CA ILE A 68 -6.17 1.79 6.78
C ILE A 68 -6.36 2.82 7.87
N GLN A 69 -5.30 3.57 8.21
CA GLN A 69 -5.42 4.65 9.18
C GLN A 69 -5.49 5.98 8.46
N HIS A 70 -6.52 6.77 8.79
CA HIS A 70 -6.61 8.17 8.43
C HIS A 70 -6.25 8.95 9.70
N ILE A 71 -5.11 9.66 9.67
CA ILE A 71 -4.67 10.52 10.79
C ILE A 71 -4.72 11.97 10.33
#